data_AF-A0A950AG18-F1
#
_entry.id   AF-A0A950AG18-F1
#
_cell.length_a   1.000
_cell.length_b   1.000
_cell.length_c   1.000
_cell.angle_alpha   90.00
_cell.angle_beta   90.00
_cell.angle_gamma   90.00
#
_symmetry.space_group_name_H-M   'P 1'
#
loop_
_entity.id
_entity.type
_entity.pdbx_description
1 polymer ?
#
loop_
_entity_poly.entity_id
_entity_poly.type
_entity_poly.pdbx_seq_one_letter_code
_entity_poly.pdbx_strand_id
1 'polypeptide(L)'
;MDNEELTEENSRKLRNALDEFDTYVAVNEALIPNYGERWRNEESIATGFVESAVNQIVSKRFAKKQQMQWTKKSAHLVLQMRAQVLDERLEDTFRDWYPDFRTKPPENEIKQAA
;
A
#
# COMPACT_ATOMS: atom_id res chain seq x y z
N MET A 1 1.53 28.18 31.55
CA MET A 1 1.19 26.74 31.48
C MET A 1 -0.28 26.74 31.15
N ASP A 2 -0.57 26.78 29.86
CA ASP A 2 -1.92 26.99 29.34
C ASP A 2 -2.63 25.64 29.44
N ASN A 3 -3.26 25.43 30.58
CA ASN A 3 -4.17 24.31 30.78
C ASN A 3 -5.43 24.65 29.98
N GLU A 4 -5.44 24.21 28.74
CA GLU A 4 -6.54 24.38 27.79
C GLU A 4 -7.79 23.73 28.38
N GLU A 5 -8.62 24.56 29.02
CA GLU A 5 -9.92 24.19 29.57
C GLU A 5 -10.71 23.49 28.46
N LEU A 6 -10.99 22.20 28.65
CA LEU A 6 -11.89 21.41 27.80
C LEU A 6 -13.26 22.07 27.80
N THR A 7 -13.49 22.99 26.88
CA THR A 7 -14.78 23.64 26.72
C THR A 7 -15.86 22.59 26.48
N GLU A 8 -17.05 22.77 27.04
CA GLU A 8 -18.22 21.89 26.83
C GLU A 8 -18.47 21.59 25.34
N GLU A 9 -18.16 22.56 24.48
CA GLU A 9 -18.25 22.39 23.03
C GLU A 9 -17.21 21.39 22.48
N ASN A 10 -15.97 21.44 22.95
CA ASN A 10 -14.91 20.49 22.55
C ASN A 10 -15.22 19.08 23.07
N SER A 11 -15.71 18.96 24.30
CA SER A 11 -16.15 17.68 24.88
C SER A 11 -17.29 17.05 24.10
N ARG A 12 -18.28 17.86 23.67
CA ARG A 12 -19.38 17.40 22.81
C ARG A 12 -18.91 16.98 21.41
N LYS A 13 -18.01 17.74 20.80
CA LYS A 13 -17.41 17.40 19.49
C LYS A 13 -16.62 16.08 19.58
N LEU A 14 -15.82 15.91 20.63
CA LEU A 14 -15.07 14.68 20.88
C LEU A 14 -16.01 13.49 21.02
N ARG A 15 -17.08 13.63 21.82
CA ARG A 15 -18.07 12.56 22.00
C ARG A 15 -18.73 12.16 20.69
N ASN A 16 -19.13 13.13 19.87
CA ASN A 16 -19.71 12.85 18.56
C ASN A 16 -18.71 12.12 17.63
N ALA A 17 -17.44 12.53 17.63
CA ALA A 17 -16.40 11.88 16.84
C ALA A 17 -16.16 10.44 17.32
N LEU A 18 -16.22 10.18 18.62
CA LEU A 18 -16.12 8.84 19.18
C LEU A 18 -17.31 7.96 18.79
N ASP A 19 -18.54 8.47 18.83
CA ASP A 19 -19.73 7.72 18.37
C ASP A 19 -19.67 7.39 16.87
N GLU A 20 -19.21 8.34 16.06
CA GLU A 20 -19.01 8.12 14.62
C GLU A 20 -17.91 7.06 14.37
N PHE A 21 -16.83 7.14 15.14
CA PHE A 21 -15.74 6.16 15.08
C PHE A 21 -16.21 4.75 15.50
N ASP A 22 -16.95 4.64 16.60
CA ASP A 22 -17.51 3.36 17.07
C ASP A 22 -18.45 2.76 16.01
N THR A 23 -19.33 3.59 15.45
CA THR A 23 -20.21 3.18 14.35
C THR A 23 -19.42 2.69 13.14
N TYR A 24 -18.38 3.42 12.76
CA TYR A 24 -17.51 3.04 11.65
C TYR A 24 -16.84 1.69 11.91
N VAL A 25 -16.28 1.48 13.11
CA VAL A 25 -15.64 0.23 13.50
C VAL A 25 -16.64 -0.92 13.47
N ALA A 26 -17.83 -0.76 14.06
CA ALA A 26 -18.86 -1.79 14.08
C ALA A 26 -19.33 -2.19 12.67
N VAL A 27 -19.52 -1.21 11.77
CA VAL A 27 -19.94 -1.48 10.38
C VAL A 27 -18.83 -2.18 9.59
N ASN A 28 -17.57 -1.89 9.87
CA ASN A 28 -16.43 -2.40 9.11
C ASN A 28 -15.67 -3.53 9.82
N GLU A 29 -16.16 -4.05 10.95
CA GLU A 29 -15.48 -5.05 11.78
C GLU A 29 -15.01 -6.26 10.96
N ALA A 30 -15.89 -6.79 10.11
CA ALA A 30 -15.59 -7.94 9.24
C ALA A 30 -14.50 -7.66 8.18
N LEU A 31 -14.20 -6.38 7.92
CA LEU A 31 -13.18 -5.94 6.96
C LEU A 31 -11.87 -5.54 7.63
N ILE A 32 -11.84 -5.37 8.97
CA ILE A 32 -10.66 -4.97 9.72
C ILE A 32 -9.81 -6.22 10.01
N PRO A 33 -8.59 -6.35 9.47
CA PRO A 33 -7.74 -7.50 9.76
C PRO A 33 -7.35 -7.55 11.25
N ASN A 34 -7.35 -8.75 11.84
CA ASN A 34 -6.83 -8.95 13.19
C ASN A 34 -5.30 -8.88 13.20
N TYR A 35 -4.76 -7.67 13.32
CA TYR A 35 -3.32 -7.46 13.34
C TYR A 35 -2.61 -8.13 14.53
N GLY A 36 -3.31 -8.34 15.66
CA GLY A 36 -2.75 -9.05 16.81
C GLY A 36 -2.56 -10.54 16.55
N GLU A 37 -3.49 -11.18 15.83
CA GLU A 37 -3.35 -12.56 15.38
C GLU A 37 -2.22 -12.68 14.35
N ARG A 38 -2.20 -11.80 13.34
CA ARG A 38 -1.13 -11.75 12.34
C ARG A 38 0.26 -11.61 12.95
N TRP A 39 0.39 -10.75 13.97
CA TRP A 39 1.65 -10.58 14.71
C TRP A 39 2.11 -11.87 15.38
N ARG A 40 1.19 -12.58 16.04
CA ARG A 40 1.49 -13.86 16.73
C ARG A 40 1.81 -14.99 15.75
N ASN A 41 1.27 -14.93 14.54
CA ASN A 41 1.52 -15.89 13.47
C ASN A 41 2.71 -15.51 12.56
N GLU A 42 3.44 -14.44 12.87
CA GLU A 42 4.54 -13.91 12.02
C GLU A 42 4.09 -13.57 10.59
N GLU A 43 2.79 -13.31 10.40
CA GLU A 43 2.23 -12.91 9.14
C GLU A 43 2.58 -11.44 8.84
N SER A 44 2.71 -11.10 7.56
CA SER A 44 3.03 -9.74 7.16
C SER A 44 1.94 -8.76 7.64
N ILE A 45 2.33 -7.86 8.54
CA ILE A 45 1.57 -6.68 8.89
C ILE A 45 2.09 -5.57 8.00
N ALA A 46 1.20 -4.87 7.30
CA ALA A 46 1.61 -3.67 6.56
C ALA A 46 2.23 -2.70 7.58
N THR A 47 3.54 -2.50 7.49
CA THR A 47 4.21 -1.53 8.37
C THR A 47 3.73 -0.14 7.98
N GLY A 48 3.61 0.78 8.96
CA GLY A 48 3.12 2.14 8.72
C GLY A 48 3.87 2.89 7.60
N PHE A 49 5.10 2.46 7.27
CA PHE A 49 5.82 2.93 6.10
C PHE A 49 5.13 2.59 4.76
N VAL A 50 4.71 1.34 4.57
CA VAL A 50 4.02 0.90 3.34
C VAL A 50 2.68 1.62 3.21
N GLU A 51 1.92 1.73 4.30
CA GLU A 51 0.64 2.44 4.32
C GLU A 51 0.81 3.93 3.99
N SER A 52 1.79 4.60 4.62
CA SER A 52 2.10 6.01 4.35
C SER A 52 2.53 6.24 2.91
N ALA A 53 3.37 5.37 2.35
CA ALA A 53 3.80 5.44 0.96
C ALA A 53 2.61 5.30 -0.01
N VAL A 54 1.69 4.36 0.25
CA VAL A 54 0.45 4.21 -0.52
C VAL A 54 -0.39 5.48 -0.44
N ASN A 55 -0.59 6.03 0.76
CA ASN A 55 -1.38 7.25 0.95
C ASN A 55 -0.78 8.46 0.21
N GLN A 56 0.55 8.59 0.18
CA GLN A 56 1.25 9.64 -0.58
C GLN A 56 1.05 9.46 -2.09
N ILE A 57 1.16 8.24 -2.62
CA ILE A 57 0.95 7.96 -4.04
C ILE A 57 -0.48 8.26 -4.45
N VAL A 58 -1.45 7.80 -3.67
CA VAL A 58 -2.88 8.07 -3.90
C VAL A 58 -3.12 9.57 -3.88
N SER A 59 -2.63 10.29 -2.86
CA SER A 59 -2.77 11.75 -2.78
C SER A 59 -2.13 12.46 -3.97
N LYS A 60 -0.93 12.04 -4.42
CA LYS A 60 -0.22 12.65 -5.56
C LYS A 60 -0.88 12.37 -6.91
N ARG A 61 -1.58 11.24 -7.09
CA ARG A 61 -2.14 10.84 -8.39
C ARG A 61 -3.66 11.06 -8.49
N PHE A 62 -4.39 10.95 -7.40
CA PHE A 62 -5.85 10.97 -7.39
C PHE A 62 -6.49 12.21 -6.76
N ALA A 63 -5.73 13.05 -6.05
CA ALA A 63 -6.30 14.29 -5.49
C ALA A 63 -6.66 15.30 -6.59
N LYS A 64 -7.66 16.15 -6.31
CA LYS A 64 -8.43 16.98 -7.28
C LYS A 64 -7.66 18.02 -8.11
N LYS A 65 -6.32 18.02 -8.13
CA LYS A 65 -5.48 19.00 -8.87
C LYS A 65 -4.23 18.43 -9.57
N GLN A 66 -4.10 17.10 -9.72
CA GLN A 66 -2.90 16.48 -10.31
C GLN A 66 -3.13 15.93 -11.74
N GLN A 67 -2.05 15.89 -12.55
CA GLN A 67 -2.06 15.64 -14.00
C GLN A 67 -2.42 14.20 -14.43
N MET A 68 -2.51 13.23 -13.51
CA MET A 68 -2.77 11.82 -13.87
C MET A 68 -3.79 11.16 -12.93
N GLN A 69 -5.07 11.43 -13.16
CA GLN A 69 -6.13 10.61 -12.58
C GLN A 69 -6.12 9.23 -13.24
N TRP A 70 -5.55 8.24 -12.55
CA TRP A 70 -5.64 6.87 -13.01
C TRP A 70 -7.04 6.33 -12.74
N THR A 71 -7.54 5.50 -13.65
CA THR A 71 -8.71 4.66 -13.33
C THR A 71 -8.29 3.58 -12.31
N LYS A 72 -9.24 3.03 -11.56
CA LYS A 72 -8.99 1.87 -10.66
C LYS A 72 -8.25 0.74 -11.38
N LYS A 73 -8.64 0.46 -12.63
CA LYS A 73 -8.01 -0.57 -13.47
C LYS A 73 -6.55 -0.22 -13.80
N SER A 74 -6.28 1.01 -14.25
CA SER A 74 -4.92 1.44 -14.59
C SER A 74 -3.99 1.40 -13.37
N ALA A 75 -4.46 1.86 -12.21
CA ALA A 75 -3.68 1.83 -10.98
C ALA A 75 -3.35 0.40 -10.54
N HIS A 76 -4.30 -0.52 -10.67
CA HIS A 76 -4.07 -1.93 -10.39
C HIS A 76 -3.00 -2.54 -11.31
N LEU A 77 -3.07 -2.28 -12.62
CA LEU A 77 -2.07 -2.79 -13.57
C LEU A 77 -0.67 -2.22 -13.30
N VAL A 78 -0.57 -0.93 -12.97
CA VAL A 78 0.73 -0.34 -12.62
C VAL A 78 1.28 -0.96 -11.34
N LEU A 79 0.43 -1.23 -10.34
CA LEU A 79 0.85 -1.89 -9.11
C LEU A 79 1.36 -3.31 -9.39
N GLN A 80 0.66 -4.08 -10.23
CA GLN A 80 1.10 -5.43 -10.63
C GLN A 80 2.46 -5.40 -11.33
N MET A 81 2.65 -4.48 -12.29
CA MET A 81 3.93 -4.29 -12.96
C MET A 81 5.05 -3.93 -11.97
N ARG A 82 4.78 -2.99 -11.05
CA ARG A 82 5.76 -2.58 -10.03
C ARG A 82 6.13 -3.71 -9.08
N ALA A 83 5.16 -4.50 -8.64
CA ALA A 83 5.39 -5.68 -7.82
C ALA A 83 6.27 -6.69 -8.56
N GLN A 84 5.97 -6.98 -9.84
CA GLN A 84 6.80 -7.87 -10.64
C GLN A 84 8.23 -7.36 -10.86
N VAL A 85 8.43 -6.03 -10.95
CA VAL A 85 9.78 -5.45 -11.01
C VAL A 85 10.52 -5.67 -9.69
N LEU A 86 9.88 -5.40 -8.56
CA LEU A 86 10.48 -5.57 -7.23
C LEU A 86 10.78 -7.03 -6.90
N ASP A 87 9.92 -7.94 -7.36
CA ASP A 87 10.13 -9.39 -7.24
C ASP A 87 11.13 -9.94 -8.28
N GLU A 88 11.68 -9.09 -9.15
CA GLU A 88 12.57 -9.46 -10.27
C GLU A 88 11.96 -10.43 -11.30
N ARG A 89 10.63 -10.63 -11.26
CA ARG A 89 9.88 -11.55 -12.14
C ARG A 89 9.38 -10.93 -13.43
N LEU A 90 9.47 -9.61 -13.57
CA LEU A 90 8.91 -8.90 -14.72
C LEU A 90 9.50 -9.42 -16.03
N GLU A 91 10.82 -9.54 -16.10
CA GLU A 91 11.49 -9.95 -17.33
C GLU A 91 11.19 -11.39 -17.71
N ASP A 92 11.05 -12.29 -16.73
CA ASP A 92 10.65 -13.68 -16.97
C ASP A 92 9.22 -13.73 -17.55
N THR A 93 8.29 -12.96 -16.97
CA THR A 93 6.92 -12.83 -17.49
C THR A 93 6.90 -12.30 -18.94
N PHE A 94 7.78 -11.35 -19.26
CA PHE A 94 7.91 -10.85 -20.62
C PHE A 94 8.50 -11.90 -21.57
N ARG A 95 9.42 -12.75 -21.10
CA ARG A 95 10.02 -13.83 -21.90
C ARG A 95 9.03 -14.94 -22.25
N ASP A 96 7.98 -15.16 -21.46
CA ASP A 96 6.88 -16.06 -21.81
C ASP A 96 6.14 -15.62 -23.09
N TRP A 97 6.07 -14.30 -23.34
CA TRP A 97 5.45 -13.73 -24.54
C TRP A 97 6.45 -13.42 -25.64
N TYR A 98 7.67 -13.05 -25.27
CA TYR A 98 8.74 -12.61 -26.16
C TYR A 98 10.06 -13.30 -25.76
N PRO A 99 10.34 -14.52 -26.25
CA PRO A 99 11.46 -15.34 -25.80
C PRO A 99 12.84 -14.66 -25.87
N ASP A 100 13.04 -13.78 -26.86
CA ASP A 100 14.29 -13.05 -27.08
C ASP A 100 14.42 -11.77 -26.23
N PHE A 101 13.46 -11.47 -25.36
CA PHE A 101 13.48 -10.26 -24.54
C PHE A 101 14.57 -10.33 -23.48
N ARG A 102 15.64 -9.54 -23.67
CA ARG A 102 16.76 -9.38 -22.72
C ARG A 102 17.26 -10.73 -22.19
N THR A 103 17.67 -11.59 -23.12
CA THR A 103 18.18 -12.92 -22.79
C THR A 103 19.35 -12.81 -21.81
N LYS A 104 19.27 -13.56 -20.70
CA LYS A 104 20.38 -13.68 -19.76
C LYS A 104 21.50 -14.47 -20.48
N PRO A 105 22.75 -14.00 -20.47
CA PRO A 105 23.85 -14.79 -21.00
C PRO A 105 23.93 -16.12 -20.23
N PRO A 106 24.29 -17.23 -20.89
CA PRO A 106 24.35 -18.54 -20.25
C PRO A 106 25.29 -18.48 -19.03
N GLU A 107 24.88 -19.07 -17.90
CA GLU A 107 25.62 -19.04 -16.62
C GLU A 107 27.09 -19.49 -16.73
N ASN A 108 27.41 -20.27 -17.77
CA ASN A 108 28.76 -20.73 -18.06
C ASN A 108 29.74 -19.61 -18.46
N GLU A 109 29.27 -18.50 -19.01
CA GLU A 109 30.13 -17.36 -19.39
C GLU A 109 30.44 -16.44 -18.21
N ILE A 110 29.55 -16.36 -17.21
CA ILE A 110 29.72 -15.53 -16.02
C ILE A 110 30.87 -16.03 -15.14
N LYS A 111 31.11 -17.36 -15.13
CA LYS A 111 32.19 -17.99 -14.34
C LYS A 111 33.58 -17.90 -14.99
N GLN A 112 33.68 -17.55 -16.26
CA GLN A 112 34.98 -17.42 -16.96
C GLN A 112 35.56 -16.00 -16.91
N ALA A 113 34.80 -15.02 -16.44
CA ALA A 113 35.19 -13.62 -16.38
C ALA A 113 35.53 -13.12 -14.95
N ALA A 114 35.68 -14.03 -13.97
CA ALA A 114 36.03 -13.75 -12.58
C ALA A 114 37.41 -14.31 -12.20
#